data_AF-T0ZCG5-F1
#
_entry.id   AF-T0ZCG5-F1
#
_cell.length_a   1.000
_cell.length_b   1.000
_cell.length_c   1.000
_cell.angle_alpha   90.00
_cell.angle_beta   90.00
_cell.angle_gamma   90.00
#
_symmetry.space_group_name_H-M   'P 1'
#
loop_
_entity.id
_entity.type
_entity.pdbx_description
1 polymer ?
#
loop_
_entity_poly.entity_id
_entity_poly.type
_entity_poly.pdbx_seq_one_letter_code
_entity_poly.pdbx_strand_id
1 'polypeptide(L)'
;KNYHRRRLEELERDYPNLRWREYLRARGGVTSDYLVLGQPEFYERLNQLVHALPPETWITYLRWHLLRAAAPWLSTAFETENFEFYHRTLQGQPEPEPRWKRATELVDSCLGEALGELYVERYFPPEARRRMEALVNDLRAVFRDRLSRVPWMTPQTREKALSKFDRFRVKIG
;
A
#
# COMPACT_ATOMS: atom_id res chain seq x y z
N LYS A 1 9.91 -0.40 -15.06
CA LYS A 1 9.94 0.94 -14.42
C LYS A 1 8.54 1.19 -13.91
N ASN A 2 8.33 1.83 -12.75
CA ASN A 2 6.97 1.97 -12.17
C ASN A 2 6.48 3.43 -12.14
N TYR A 3 7.21 4.35 -12.78
CA TYR A 3 6.87 5.77 -12.82
C TYR A 3 6.68 6.19 -14.27
N HIS A 4 5.43 6.22 -14.72
CA HIS A 4 5.04 6.67 -16.05
C HIS A 4 4.07 7.84 -15.91
N ARG A 5 4.62 9.04 -15.74
CA ARG A 5 3.83 10.27 -15.68
C ARG A 5 3.26 10.60 -17.06
N ARG A 6 1.94 10.74 -17.17
CA ARG A 6 1.20 11.03 -18.41
C ARG A 6 0.16 12.11 -18.16
N ARG A 7 -0.01 13.04 -19.10
CA ARG A 7 -1.08 14.04 -18.99
C ARG A 7 -2.44 13.36 -19.12
N LEU A 8 -3.45 13.89 -18.46
CA LEU A 8 -4.79 13.32 -18.51
C LEU A 8 -5.34 13.26 -19.95
N GLU A 9 -5.08 14.29 -20.74
CA GLU A 9 -5.44 14.37 -22.17
C GLU A 9 -4.81 13.24 -23.01
N GLU A 10 -3.55 12.92 -22.75
CA GLU A 10 -2.85 11.82 -23.42
C GLU A 10 -3.47 10.48 -23.04
N LEU A 11 -3.89 10.31 -21.78
CA LEU A 11 -4.53 9.08 -21.30
C LEU A 11 -5.92 8.88 -21.88
N GLU A 12 -6.68 9.96 -22.06
CA GLU A 12 -7.98 9.91 -22.74
C GLU A 12 -7.84 9.58 -24.23
N ARG A 13 -6.78 10.05 -24.88
CA ARG A 13 -6.49 9.71 -26.27
C ARG A 13 -6.01 8.27 -26.43
N ASP A 14 -5.08 7.83 -25.59
CA ASP A 14 -4.41 6.54 -25.73
C ASP A 14 -5.27 5.39 -25.15
N TYR A 15 -6.11 5.67 -24.15
CA TYR A 15 -7.00 4.70 -23.50
C TYR A 15 -8.45 5.24 -23.41
N PRO A 16 -9.12 5.48 -24.55
CA PRO A 16 -10.41 6.16 -24.58
C PRO A 16 -11.55 5.39 -23.89
N ASN A 17 -11.45 4.06 -23.81
CA ASN A 17 -12.52 3.22 -23.24
C ASN A 17 -12.54 3.27 -21.70
N LEU A 18 -11.47 3.76 -21.06
CA LEU A 18 -11.36 3.81 -19.60
C LEU A 18 -12.05 5.03 -18.97
N ARG A 19 -12.46 6.02 -19.79
CA ARG A 19 -13.21 7.22 -19.37
C ARG A 19 -12.62 7.89 -18.11
N TRP A 20 -11.32 8.17 -18.15
CA TRP A 20 -10.53 8.62 -16.99
C TRP A 20 -11.14 9.77 -16.19
N ARG A 21 -11.67 10.82 -16.86
CA ARG A 21 -12.30 11.94 -16.15
C ARG A 21 -13.53 11.53 -15.35
N GLU A 22 -14.32 10.61 -15.87
CA GLU A 22 -15.50 10.13 -15.18
C GLU A 22 -15.12 9.23 -14.01
N TYR A 23 -14.13 8.36 -14.22
CA TYR A 23 -13.55 7.57 -13.14
C TYR A 23 -13.05 8.46 -11.99
N LEU A 24 -12.27 9.51 -12.30
CA LEU A 24 -11.75 10.44 -11.29
C LEU A 24 -12.87 11.23 -10.60
N ARG A 25 -13.92 11.62 -11.33
CA ARG A 25 -15.12 12.27 -10.77
C ARG A 25 -15.83 11.34 -9.79
N ALA A 26 -16.06 10.09 -10.16
CA ALA A 26 -16.71 9.07 -9.31
C ALA A 26 -15.89 8.73 -8.06
N ARG A 27 -14.56 8.90 -8.11
CA ARG A 27 -13.64 8.65 -6.99
C ARG A 27 -13.53 9.81 -5.98
N GLY A 28 -14.45 10.78 -6.02
CA GLY A 28 -14.49 11.92 -5.11
C GLY A 28 -14.04 13.24 -5.73
N GLY A 29 -14.14 13.38 -7.05
CA GLY A 29 -13.89 14.66 -7.74
C GLY A 29 -12.42 15.06 -7.84
N VAL A 30 -11.50 14.09 -7.84
CA VAL A 30 -10.05 14.38 -7.91
C VAL A 30 -9.73 15.11 -9.22
N THR A 31 -9.13 16.29 -9.11
CA THR A 31 -8.64 17.07 -10.26
C THR A 31 -7.12 16.98 -10.33
N SER A 32 -6.59 16.62 -11.51
CA SER A 32 -5.16 16.59 -11.78
C SER A 32 -4.90 16.67 -13.28
N ASP A 33 -3.88 17.42 -13.68
CA ASP A 33 -3.45 17.53 -15.09
C ASP A 33 -2.70 16.28 -15.56
N TYR A 34 -2.23 15.45 -14.64
CA TYR A 34 -1.47 14.24 -14.95
C TYR A 34 -1.76 13.10 -13.96
N LEU A 35 -1.52 11.87 -14.41
CA LEU A 35 -1.50 10.67 -13.59
C LEU A 35 -0.17 9.95 -13.74
N VAL A 36 0.20 9.15 -12.75
CA VAL A 36 1.37 8.27 -12.82
C VAL A 36 0.85 6.84 -12.97
N LEU A 37 1.10 6.24 -14.13
CA LEU A 37 0.78 4.83 -14.37
C LEU A 37 1.91 3.95 -13.84
N GLY A 38 1.58 3.03 -12.93
CA GLY A 38 2.54 2.04 -12.42
C GLY A 38 2.93 1.01 -13.48
N GLN A 39 1.96 0.55 -14.27
CA GLN A 39 2.09 -0.53 -15.26
C GLN A 39 1.29 -0.16 -16.52
N PRO A 40 1.87 0.58 -17.47
CA PRO A 40 1.16 1.01 -18.68
C PRO A 40 0.55 -0.13 -19.51
N GLU A 41 1.24 -1.26 -19.61
CA GLU A 41 0.83 -2.43 -20.39
C GLU A 41 -0.49 -3.04 -19.88
N PHE A 42 -0.72 -2.96 -18.56
CA PHE A 42 -1.99 -3.36 -17.96
C PHE A 42 -3.15 -2.49 -18.48
N TYR A 43 -2.94 -1.17 -18.55
CA TYR A 43 -3.99 -0.24 -18.99
C TYR A 43 -4.26 -0.34 -20.48
N GLU A 44 -3.24 -0.66 -21.29
CA GLU A 44 -3.42 -0.98 -22.70
C GLU A 44 -4.35 -2.18 -22.88
N ARG A 45 -4.08 -3.27 -22.15
CA ARG A 45 -4.93 -4.48 -22.19
C ARG A 45 -6.31 -4.25 -21.59
N LEU A 46 -6.41 -3.52 -20.48
CA LEU A 46 -7.69 -3.18 -19.88
C LEU A 46 -8.55 -2.35 -20.84
N ASN A 47 -7.96 -1.36 -21.51
CA ASN A 47 -8.66 -0.54 -22.49
C ASN A 47 -9.22 -1.37 -23.66
N GLN A 48 -8.49 -2.39 -24.11
CA GLN A 48 -8.96 -3.34 -25.12
C GLN A 48 -10.12 -4.19 -24.57
N LEU A 49 -9.97 -4.75 -23.36
CA LEU A 49 -10.97 -5.65 -22.75
C LEU A 49 -12.28 -4.94 -22.41
N VAL A 50 -12.22 -3.68 -21.96
CA VAL A 50 -13.42 -2.88 -21.66
C VAL A 50 -14.28 -2.69 -22.92
N HIS A 51 -13.66 -2.62 -24.09
CA HIS A 51 -14.37 -2.53 -25.37
C HIS A 51 -14.79 -3.90 -25.91
N ALA A 52 -13.94 -4.93 -25.76
CA ALA A 52 -14.15 -6.23 -26.36
C ALA A 52 -15.15 -7.13 -25.61
N LEU A 53 -15.24 -6.99 -24.27
CA LEU A 53 -16.09 -7.84 -23.44
C LEU A 53 -17.47 -7.21 -23.23
N PRO A 54 -18.53 -8.03 -23.18
CA PRO A 54 -19.88 -7.52 -22.92
C PRO A 54 -20.00 -7.00 -21.47
N PRO A 55 -20.86 -5.99 -21.22
CA PRO A 55 -21.04 -5.41 -19.89
C PRO A 55 -21.35 -6.44 -18.79
N GLU A 56 -22.05 -7.51 -19.12
CA GLU A 56 -22.45 -8.59 -18.21
C GLU A 56 -21.23 -9.30 -17.60
N THR A 57 -20.13 -9.42 -18.36
CA THR A 57 -18.87 -9.99 -17.85
C THR A 57 -18.27 -9.10 -16.78
N TRP A 58 -18.22 -7.78 -17.02
CA TRP A 58 -17.73 -6.81 -16.04
C TRP A 58 -18.62 -6.72 -14.81
N ILE A 59 -19.95 -6.75 -14.99
CA ILE A 59 -20.90 -6.75 -13.88
C ILE A 59 -20.70 -7.98 -13.00
N THR A 60 -20.56 -9.17 -13.60
CA THR A 60 -20.29 -10.41 -12.86
C THR A 60 -18.97 -10.33 -12.10
N TYR A 61 -17.90 -9.90 -12.76
CA TYR A 61 -16.58 -9.73 -12.14
C TYR A 61 -16.62 -8.75 -10.95
N LEU A 62 -17.20 -7.57 -11.15
CA LEU A 62 -17.25 -6.54 -10.10
C LEU A 62 -18.17 -6.95 -8.95
N ARG A 63 -19.28 -7.65 -9.21
CA ARG A 63 -20.14 -8.23 -8.15
C ARG A 63 -19.39 -9.24 -7.31
N TRP A 64 -18.61 -10.13 -7.92
CA TRP A 64 -17.78 -11.07 -7.18
C TRP A 64 -16.77 -10.35 -6.29
N HIS A 65 -16.06 -9.34 -6.82
CA HIS A 65 -15.10 -8.56 -6.04
C HIS A 65 -15.75 -7.82 -4.88
N LEU A 66 -16.94 -7.26 -5.08
CA LEU A 66 -17.71 -6.62 -4.03
C LEU A 66 -18.14 -7.62 -2.94
N LEU A 67 -18.72 -8.76 -3.34
CA LEU A 67 -19.15 -9.80 -2.40
C LEU A 67 -17.96 -10.34 -1.60
N ARG A 68 -16.83 -10.60 -2.25
CA ARG A 68 -15.59 -11.03 -1.59
C ARG A 68 -15.11 -10.01 -0.57
N ALA A 69 -15.04 -8.73 -0.95
CA ALA A 69 -14.58 -7.67 -0.05
C ALA A 69 -15.53 -7.46 1.15
N ALA A 70 -16.83 -7.69 0.95
CA ALA A 70 -17.84 -7.59 1.98
C ALA A 70 -17.97 -8.86 2.85
N ALA A 71 -17.56 -10.03 2.34
CA ALA A 71 -17.82 -11.33 2.96
C ALA A 71 -17.41 -11.43 4.45
N PRO A 72 -16.28 -10.87 4.91
CA PRO A 72 -15.91 -10.90 6.32
C PRO A 72 -16.88 -10.15 7.26
N TRP A 73 -17.75 -9.30 6.71
CA TRP A 73 -18.67 -8.42 7.44
C TRP A 73 -20.14 -8.82 7.29
N LEU A 74 -20.43 -9.92 6.58
CA LEU A 74 -21.78 -10.42 6.35
C LEU A 74 -22.10 -11.56 7.32
N SER A 75 -23.17 -12.33 7.04
CA SER A 75 -23.54 -13.48 7.86
C SER A 75 -22.46 -14.58 7.81
N THR A 76 -22.49 -15.48 8.80
CA THR A 76 -21.51 -16.56 8.96
C THR A 76 -21.32 -17.39 7.70
N ALA A 77 -22.35 -17.62 6.89
CA ALA A 77 -22.22 -18.37 5.64
C ALA A 77 -21.22 -17.70 4.67
N PHE A 78 -21.28 -16.38 4.49
CA PHE A 78 -20.34 -15.65 3.63
C PHE A 78 -18.92 -15.66 4.21
N GLU A 79 -18.80 -15.46 5.51
CA GLU A 79 -17.52 -15.48 6.22
C GLU A 79 -16.84 -16.85 6.09
N THR A 80 -17.60 -17.93 6.30
CA THR A 80 -17.12 -19.31 6.18
C THR A 80 -16.64 -19.61 4.77
N GLU A 81 -17.45 -19.33 3.74
CA GLU A 81 -17.03 -19.58 2.35
C GLU A 81 -15.79 -18.76 1.95
N ASN A 82 -15.69 -17.51 2.41
CA ASN A 82 -14.49 -16.71 2.19
C ASN A 82 -13.27 -17.31 2.90
N PHE A 83 -13.44 -17.83 4.12
CA PHE A 83 -12.37 -18.51 4.86
C PHE A 83 -11.90 -19.79 4.16
N GLU A 84 -12.83 -20.66 3.76
CA GLU A 84 -12.51 -21.95 3.13
C GLU A 84 -11.63 -21.78 1.90
N PHE A 85 -11.92 -20.79 1.05
CA PHE A 85 -11.10 -20.55 -0.13
C PHE A 85 -9.83 -19.72 0.18
N TYR A 86 -9.98 -18.51 0.70
CA TYR A 86 -8.85 -17.57 0.76
C TYR A 86 -7.85 -17.85 1.88
N HIS A 87 -8.26 -18.58 2.92
CA HIS A 87 -7.42 -18.87 4.09
C HIS A 87 -7.08 -20.34 4.17
N ARG A 88 -8.06 -21.25 4.13
CA ARG A 88 -7.77 -22.69 4.20
C ARG A 88 -7.14 -23.20 2.91
N THR A 89 -7.79 -23.02 1.77
CA THR A 89 -7.32 -23.56 0.49
C THR A 89 -6.04 -22.88 0.02
N LEU A 90 -5.99 -21.54 0.01
CA LEU A 90 -4.84 -20.80 -0.53
C LEU A 90 -3.67 -20.65 0.45
N GLN A 91 -3.93 -20.61 1.77
CA GLN A 91 -2.88 -20.32 2.78
C GLN A 91 -2.65 -21.49 3.75
N GLY A 92 -3.44 -22.57 3.67
CA GLY A 92 -3.31 -23.73 4.55
C GLY A 92 -3.78 -23.50 5.99
N GLN A 93 -4.56 -22.44 6.25
CA GLN A 93 -5.00 -22.11 7.60
C GLN A 93 -6.08 -23.10 8.09
N PRO A 94 -5.85 -23.82 9.21
CA PRO A 94 -6.77 -24.87 9.66
C PRO A 94 -8.06 -24.30 10.25
N GLU A 95 -8.00 -23.19 10.97
CA GLU A 95 -9.16 -22.55 11.62
C GLU A 95 -9.07 -21.02 11.58
N PRO A 96 -10.23 -20.32 11.59
CA PRO A 96 -10.25 -18.86 11.66
C PRO A 96 -9.64 -18.37 12.98
N GLU A 97 -9.02 -17.20 12.95
CA GLU A 97 -8.55 -16.58 14.17
C GLU A 97 -9.73 -16.27 15.13
N PRO A 98 -9.48 -16.33 16.45
CA PRO A 98 -10.48 -15.97 17.45
C PRO A 98 -11.09 -14.60 17.17
N ARG A 99 -12.41 -14.48 17.33
CA ARG A 99 -13.16 -13.28 16.96
C ARG A 99 -12.63 -12.00 17.59
N TRP A 100 -12.17 -12.05 18.84
CA TRP A 100 -11.62 -10.89 19.54
C TRP A 100 -10.38 -10.35 18.81
N LYS A 101 -9.53 -11.22 18.25
CA LYS A 101 -8.30 -10.82 17.55
C LYS A 101 -8.64 -10.11 16.25
N ARG A 102 -9.55 -10.68 15.45
CA ARG A 102 -10.04 -10.06 14.21
C ARG A 102 -10.73 -8.73 14.45
N ALA A 103 -11.48 -8.60 15.55
CA ALA A 103 -12.08 -7.34 15.96
C ALA A 103 -11.01 -6.30 16.36
N THR A 104 -9.97 -6.72 17.09
CA THR A 104 -8.83 -5.85 17.43
C THR A 104 -8.09 -5.38 16.16
N GLU A 105 -7.82 -6.27 15.21
CA GLU A 105 -7.19 -5.93 13.93
C GLU A 105 -8.03 -4.96 13.09
N LEU A 106 -9.36 -5.10 13.10
CA LEU A 106 -10.25 -4.13 12.46
C LEU A 106 -10.11 -2.75 13.11
N VAL A 107 -10.16 -2.67 14.44
CA VAL A 107 -9.98 -1.41 15.17
C VAL A 107 -8.62 -0.80 14.87
N ASP A 108 -7.55 -1.59 14.86
CA ASP A 108 -6.21 -1.14 14.51
C ASP A 108 -6.13 -0.63 13.06
N SER A 109 -6.77 -1.31 12.11
CA SER A 109 -6.78 -0.88 10.70
C SER A 109 -7.54 0.44 10.47
N CYS A 110 -8.57 0.72 11.28
CA CYS A 110 -9.40 1.91 11.15
C CYS A 110 -8.92 3.08 12.03
N LEU A 111 -8.39 2.78 13.21
CA LEU A 111 -8.09 3.73 14.29
C LEU A 111 -6.70 3.50 14.90
N GLY A 112 -5.78 2.88 14.17
CA GLY A 112 -4.47 2.43 14.68
C GLY A 112 -3.61 3.54 15.28
N GLU A 113 -3.67 4.77 14.76
CA GLU A 113 -2.94 5.90 15.35
C GLU A 113 -3.48 6.25 16.75
N ALA A 114 -4.82 6.31 16.90
CA ALA A 114 -5.46 6.58 18.19
C ALA A 114 -5.29 5.42 19.18
N LEU A 115 -5.36 4.18 18.70
CA LEU A 115 -5.07 3.00 19.51
C LEU A 115 -3.60 2.98 19.95
N GLY A 116 -2.70 3.35 19.05
CA GLY A 116 -1.26 3.45 19.30
C GLY A 116 -0.91 4.48 20.36
N GLU A 117 -1.60 5.63 20.40
CA GLU A 117 -1.42 6.64 21.46
C GLU A 117 -1.69 6.06 22.85
N LEU A 118 -2.83 5.38 23.01
CA LEU A 118 -3.19 4.72 24.28
C LEU A 118 -2.21 3.59 24.64
N TYR A 119 -1.71 2.87 23.63
CA TYR A 119 -0.72 1.82 23.84
C TYR A 119 0.61 2.41 24.34
N VAL A 120 1.09 3.47 23.70
CA VAL A 120 2.33 4.15 24.05
C VAL A 120 2.26 4.73 25.47
N GLU A 121 1.14 5.38 25.82
CA GLU A 121 0.90 5.92 27.16
C GLU A 121 1.07 4.85 28.25
N ARG A 122 0.62 3.61 27.99
CA ARG A 122 0.61 2.54 28.98
C ARG A 122 1.85 1.66 28.97
N TYR A 123 2.44 1.45 27.80
CA TYR A 123 3.41 0.37 27.58
C TYR A 123 4.73 0.82 26.95
N PHE A 124 4.87 2.08 26.52
CA PHE A 124 6.09 2.59 25.91
C PHE A 124 6.77 3.66 26.79
N PRO A 125 7.61 3.25 27.76
CA PRO A 125 8.24 4.18 28.68
C PRO A 125 9.32 5.04 27.98
N PRO A 126 9.56 6.28 28.42
CA PRO A 126 10.55 7.18 27.82
C PRO A 126 11.98 6.59 27.74
N GLU A 127 12.35 5.68 28.64
CA GLU A 127 13.62 4.94 28.63
C GLU A 127 13.79 4.11 27.36
N ALA A 128 12.72 3.47 26.88
CA ALA A 128 12.75 2.66 25.68
C ALA A 128 13.09 3.54 24.45
N ARG A 129 12.45 4.71 24.37
CA ARG A 129 12.75 5.71 23.33
C ARG A 129 14.20 6.15 23.36
N ARG A 130 14.72 6.54 24.53
CA ARG A 130 16.11 6.99 24.70
C ARG A 130 17.12 5.93 24.26
N ARG A 131 16.90 4.67 24.64
CA ARG A 131 17.76 3.55 24.21
C ARG A 131 17.73 3.35 22.70
N MET A 132 16.55 3.45 22.08
CA MET A 132 16.43 3.31 20.63
C MET A 132 17.07 4.49 19.88
N GLU A 133 16.94 5.71 20.40
CA GLU A 133 17.60 6.90 19.86
C GLU A 133 19.12 6.74 19.88
N ALA A 134 19.69 6.26 20.99
CA ALA A 134 21.12 5.97 21.09
C ALA A 134 21.56 4.93 20.04
N LEU A 135 20.86 3.79 19.97
CA LEU A 135 21.16 2.73 19.01
C LEU A 135 21.09 3.23 17.55
N VAL A 136 20.05 3.99 17.20
CA VAL A 136 19.91 4.54 15.86
C VAL A 136 21.04 5.52 15.54
N ASN A 137 21.46 6.34 16.50
CA ASN A 137 22.59 7.25 16.30
C ASN A 137 23.91 6.50 16.10
N ASP A 138 24.16 5.44 16.87
CA ASP A 138 25.34 4.59 16.71
C ASP A 138 25.37 3.93 15.33
N LEU A 139 24.23 3.36 14.91
CA LEU A 139 24.09 2.80 13.56
C LEU A 139 24.32 3.88 12.50
N ARG A 140 23.80 5.09 12.70
CA ARG A 140 24.01 6.18 11.75
C ARG A 140 25.48 6.55 11.62
N ALA A 141 26.22 6.59 12.73
CA ALA A 141 27.66 6.87 12.71
C ALA A 141 28.43 5.80 11.93
N VAL A 142 28.16 4.52 12.21
CA VAL A 142 28.81 3.39 11.52
C VAL A 142 28.47 3.38 10.03
N PHE A 143 27.21 3.62 9.66
CA PHE A 143 26.81 3.67 8.26
C PHE A 143 27.44 4.85 7.52
N ARG A 144 27.53 6.03 8.15
CA ARG A 144 28.18 7.20 7.57
C ARG A 144 29.67 6.94 7.29
N ASP A 145 30.38 6.37 8.25
CA ASP A 145 31.80 6.01 8.08
C ASP A 145 31.99 5.02 6.92
N ARG A 146 31.20 3.93 6.89
CA ARG A 146 31.25 2.95 5.79
C ARG A 146 30.92 3.58 4.44
N LEU A 147 29.89 4.42 4.38
CA LEU A 147 29.47 5.10 3.16
C LEU A 147 30.57 6.04 2.64
N SER A 148 31.36 6.65 3.53
CA SER A 148 32.47 7.53 3.17
C SER A 148 33.68 6.81 2.55
N ARG A 149 33.84 5.50 2.80
CA ARG A 149 35.03 4.73 2.41
C ARG A 149 34.77 3.68 1.32
N VAL A 150 33.52 3.49 0.93
CA VAL A 150 33.15 2.40 0.04
C VAL A 150 33.84 2.55 -1.34
N PRO A 151 34.60 1.53 -1.79
CA PRO A 151 35.54 1.68 -2.90
C PRO A 151 34.87 1.70 -4.27
N TRP A 152 33.67 1.11 -4.40
CA TRP A 152 32.96 1.04 -5.68
C TRP A 152 32.24 2.34 -6.06
N MET A 153 32.08 3.29 -5.14
CA MET A 153 31.43 4.58 -5.43
C MET A 153 32.45 5.63 -5.85
N THR A 154 32.13 6.36 -6.92
CA THR A 154 32.86 7.57 -7.30
C THR A 154 32.72 8.66 -6.23
N PRO A 155 33.65 9.62 -6.13
CA PRO A 155 33.56 10.72 -5.17
C PRO A 155 32.25 11.51 -5.27
N GLN A 156 31.78 11.78 -6.48
CA GLN A 156 30.54 12.53 -6.72
C GLN A 156 29.29 11.76 -6.25
N THR A 157 29.22 10.45 -6.49
CA THR A 157 28.11 9.61 -6.03
C THR A 157 28.11 9.50 -4.50
N ARG A 158 29.30 9.39 -3.90
CA ARG A 158 29.48 9.34 -2.44
C ARG A 158 28.98 10.62 -1.77
N GLU A 159 29.31 11.78 -2.30
CA GLU A 159 28.84 13.07 -1.77
C GLU A 159 27.30 13.15 -1.77
N LYS A 160 26.66 12.77 -2.89
CA LYS A 160 25.19 12.72 -2.99
C LYS A 160 24.58 11.70 -2.02
N ALA A 161 25.22 10.56 -1.84
CA ALA A 161 24.74 9.53 -0.91
C ALA A 161 24.81 10.00 0.55
N LEU A 162 25.90 10.66 0.95
CA LEU A 162 26.04 11.28 2.28
C LEU A 162 25.01 12.39 2.49
N SER A 163 24.80 13.26 1.48
CA SER A 163 23.78 14.30 1.55
C SER A 163 22.37 13.74 1.75
N LYS A 164 22.02 12.64 1.06
CA LYS A 164 20.74 11.94 1.26
C LYS A 164 20.67 11.31 2.66
N PHE A 165 21.75 10.68 3.10
CA PHE A 165 21.84 10.02 4.40
C PHE A 165 21.65 11.00 5.57
N ASP A 166 22.19 12.22 5.44
CA ASP A 166 22.05 13.26 6.47
C ASP A 166 20.62 13.77 6.61
N ARG A 167 19.80 13.64 5.56
CA ARG A 167 18.38 13.99 5.56
C ARG A 167 17.48 12.87 6.10
N PHE A 168 18.04 11.74 6.53
CA PHE A 168 17.28 10.64 7.09
C PHE A 168 16.56 11.09 8.37
N ARG A 169 15.23 10.91 8.38
CA ARG A 169 14.38 11.17 9.56
C ARG A 169 14.03 9.86 10.22
N VAL A 170 14.23 9.80 11.53
CA VAL A 170 13.90 8.62 12.34
C VAL A 170 12.52 8.84 12.94
N LYS A 171 11.64 7.86 12.81
CA LYS A 171 10.40 7.78 13.58
C LYS A 171 10.57 6.66 14.60
N ILE A 172 10.45 6.99 15.88
CA ILE A 172 10.52 6.05 17.01
C ILE A 172 9.20 6.20 17.75
N GLY A 173 8.48 5.11 17.86
CA GLY A 173 7.22 4.97 18.57
C GLY A 173 7.07 3.53 19.04
#